data_AF-A0A318NBL4-F1
#
_entry.id   AF-A0A318NBL4-F1
#
_cell.length_a   1.000
_cell.length_b   1.000
_cell.length_c   1.000
_cell.angle_alpha   90.00
_cell.angle_beta   90.00
_cell.angle_gamma   90.00
#
_symmetry.space_group_name_H-M   'P 1'
#
loop_
_entity.id
_entity.type
_entity.pdbx_description
1 polymer ?
#
loop_
_entity_poly.entity_id
_entity_poly.type
_entity_poly.pdbx_seq_one_letter_code
_entity_poly.pdbx_strand_id
1 'polypeptide(L)'
;MPAGLQITDEATTVELIRAFGTAYSDQATALNQANATQGDLASGWQGKASNTYSAGLDEWKAGLQKVSAALESIRDSMNEFANLTQSTEDDNIMHAQLQPVSTVAASWT
;
A
#
# COMPACT_ATOMS: atom_id res chain seq x y z
N MET A 1 27.33 15.96 3.08
CA MET A 1 25.91 15.81 2.67
C MET A 1 25.18 15.16 3.84
N PRO A 2 23.99 15.61 4.27
CA PRO A 2 23.40 15.09 5.50
C PRO A 2 22.81 13.71 5.26
N ALA A 3 23.39 12.72 5.94
CA ALA A 3 23.00 11.30 5.95
C ALA A 3 21.79 11.05 6.87
N GLY A 4 20.65 11.68 6.56
CA GLY A 4 19.47 11.67 7.43
C GLY A 4 18.19 11.08 6.84
N LEU A 5 18.19 10.64 5.58
CA LEU A 5 16.95 10.32 4.85
C LEU A 5 16.69 8.83 4.60
N GLN A 6 17.69 7.94 4.69
CA GLN A 6 17.52 6.54 4.23
C GLN A 6 16.87 5.60 5.26
N ILE A 7 17.16 5.73 6.56
CA ILE A 7 16.71 4.73 7.56
C ILE A 7 15.22 4.91 7.94
N THR A 8 14.68 6.12 7.82
CA THR A 8 13.29 6.40 8.21
C THR A 8 12.28 5.96 7.16
N ASP A 9 12.67 5.90 5.88
CA ASP A 9 11.77 5.62 4.75
C ASP A 9 11.42 4.13 4.66
N GLU A 10 12.39 3.24 4.87
CA GLU A 10 12.19 1.79 4.71
C GLU A 10 11.31 1.20 5.83
N ALA A 11 11.54 1.59 7.08
CA ALA A 11 10.71 1.17 8.21
C ALA A 11 9.26 1.68 8.09
N THR A 12 9.09 2.93 7.66
CA THR A 12 7.78 3.54 7.43
C THR A 12 7.06 2.89 6.25
N THR A 13 7.80 2.54 5.20
CA THR A 13 7.30 1.83 4.02
C THR A 13 6.78 0.45 4.39
N VAL A 14 7.54 -0.32 5.19
CA VAL A 14 7.14 -1.64 5.66
C VAL A 14 5.90 -1.58 6.57
N GLU A 15 5.84 -0.61 7.48
CA GLU A 15 4.66 -0.41 8.34
C GLU A 15 3.42 -0.06 7.52
N LEU A 16 3.56 0.80 6.50
CA LEU A 16 2.47 1.20 5.63
C LEU A 16 1.98 0.02 4.76
N ILE A 17 2.88 -0.79 4.20
CA ILE A 17 2.54 -2.03 3.48
C ILE A 17 1.78 -2.99 4.40
N ARG A 18 2.23 -3.15 5.65
CA ARG A 18 1.55 -4.00 6.64
C ARG A 18 0.15 -3.48 6.97
N ALA A 19 -0.01 -2.17 7.19
CA ALA A 19 -1.29 -1.55 7.46
C ALA A 19 -2.28 -1.75 6.30
N PHE A 20 -1.81 -1.65 5.05
CA PHE A 20 -2.61 -1.94 3.87
C PHE A 20 -3.01 -3.40 3.76
N GLY A 21 -2.11 -4.33 4.07
CA GLY A 21 -2.43 -5.76 4.13
C GLY A 21 -3.55 -6.06 5.14
N THR A 22 -3.49 -5.46 6.33
CA THR A 22 -4.56 -5.58 7.34
C THR A 22 -5.88 -5.01 6.82
N ALA A 23 -5.86 -3.79 6.26
CA ALA A 23 -7.07 -3.15 5.73
C ALA A 23 -7.75 -3.99 4.64
N TYR A 24 -6.95 -4.61 3.76
CA TYR A 24 -7.46 -5.53 2.73
C TYR A 24 -8.15 -6.77 3.35
N SER A 25 -7.50 -7.38 4.35
CA SER A 25 -8.06 -8.54 5.06
C SER A 25 -9.37 -8.21 5.79
N ASP A 26 -9.43 -7.05 6.43
CA ASP A 26 -10.62 -6.58 7.15
C ASP A 26 -11.78 -6.32 6.17
N GLN A 27 -11.50 -5.73 5.00
CA GLN A 27 -12.49 -5.57 3.94
C GLN A 27 -13.04 -6.91 3.43
N ALA A 28 -12.15 -7.87 3.15
CA ALA A 28 -12.58 -9.20 2.69
C ALA A 28 -13.47 -9.89 3.73
N THR A 29 -13.14 -9.74 5.01
CA THR A 29 -13.95 -10.24 6.12
C THR A 29 -15.32 -9.57 6.16
N ALA A 30 -15.38 -8.24 6.07
CA ALA A 30 -16.63 -7.49 6.06
C ALA A 30 -17.53 -7.89 4.88
N LEU A 31 -16.95 -8.08 3.69
CA LEU A 31 -17.66 -8.53 2.50
C LEU A 31 -18.30 -9.91 2.70
N ASN A 32 -17.53 -10.85 3.27
CA ASN A 32 -18.03 -12.20 3.55
C ASN A 32 -19.18 -12.18 4.57
N GLN A 33 -19.07 -11.39 5.62
CA GLN A 33 -20.14 -11.25 6.62
C GLN A 33 -21.39 -10.59 6.03
N ALA A 34 -21.23 -9.59 5.17
CA ALA A 34 -22.34 -8.94 4.48
C ALA A 34 -23.07 -9.92 3.55
N ASN A 35 -22.33 -10.74 2.78
CA ASN A 35 -22.91 -11.77 1.93
C ASN A 35 -23.65 -12.85 2.74
N ALA A 36 -23.08 -13.30 3.86
CA ALA A 36 -23.73 -14.25 4.74
C ALA A 36 -25.04 -13.69 5.32
N THR A 37 -24.99 -12.46 5.84
CA THR A 37 -26.17 -11.76 6.38
C THR A 37 -27.26 -11.58 5.33
N GLN A 38 -26.89 -11.23 4.09
CA GLN A 38 -27.84 -11.12 2.99
C GLN A 38 -28.49 -12.47 2.66
N GLY A 39 -27.71 -13.55 2.65
CA GLY A 39 -28.21 -14.91 2.43
C GLY A 39 -29.23 -15.34 3.49
N ASP A 40 -28.92 -15.09 4.77
CA ASP A 40 -29.81 -15.40 5.89
C ASP A 40 -31.12 -14.63 5.79
N LEU A 41 -31.03 -13.32 5.49
CA LEU A 41 -32.18 -12.44 5.35
C LEU A 41 -33.05 -12.78 4.13
N ALA A 42 -32.45 -13.18 3.00
CA ALA A 42 -33.18 -13.48 1.76
C ALA A 42 -34.19 -14.63 1.91
N SER A 43 -33.98 -15.53 2.88
CA SER A 43 -34.86 -16.67 3.12
C SER A 43 -36.24 -16.31 3.70
N GLY A 44 -36.32 -15.20 4.46
CA GLY A 44 -37.53 -14.82 5.19
C GLY A 44 -37.95 -13.35 5.06
N TRP A 45 -37.03 -12.48 4.63
CA TRP A 45 -37.30 -11.06 4.45
C TRP A 45 -37.57 -10.73 2.99
N GLN A 46 -38.85 -10.45 2.69
CA GLN A 46 -39.31 -10.09 1.36
C GLN A 46 -40.01 -8.73 1.33
N GLY A 47 -40.09 -8.15 0.14
CA GLY A 47 -40.81 -6.91 -0.12
C GLY A 47 -39.92 -5.74 -0.52
N LYS A 48 -40.50 -4.56 -0.63
CA LYS A 48 -39.80 -3.37 -1.13
C LYS A 48 -38.56 -3.01 -0.29
N ALA A 49 -38.64 -3.18 1.03
CA ALA A 49 -37.54 -2.88 1.94
C ALA A 49 -36.34 -3.83 1.75
N SER A 50 -36.56 -5.13 1.55
CA SER A 50 -35.47 -6.09 1.31
C SER A 50 -34.79 -5.84 -0.04
N ASN A 51 -35.55 -5.42 -1.05
CA ASN A 51 -35.02 -5.02 -2.35
C ASN A 51 -34.13 -3.77 -2.25
N THR A 52 -34.59 -2.74 -1.54
CA THR A 52 -33.79 -1.52 -1.31
C THR A 52 -32.52 -1.81 -0.51
N TYR A 53 -32.62 -2.66 0.52
CA TYR A 53 -31.44 -3.10 1.28
C TYR A 53 -30.44 -3.84 0.39
N SER A 54 -30.90 -4.79 -0.43
CA SER A 54 -30.04 -5.55 -1.34
C SER A 54 -29.32 -4.64 -2.34
N ALA A 55 -30.04 -3.69 -2.93
CA ALA A 55 -29.45 -2.71 -3.84
C ALA A 55 -28.38 -1.84 -3.15
N GLY A 56 -28.66 -1.34 -1.95
CA GLY A 56 -27.68 -0.57 -1.18
C GLY A 56 -26.47 -1.40 -0.77
N LEU A 57 -26.67 -2.68 -0.48
CA LEU A 57 -25.57 -3.61 -0.19
C LEU A 57 -24.70 -3.82 -1.42
N ASP A 58 -25.29 -4.00 -2.60
CA ASP A 58 -24.54 -4.17 -3.85
C ASP A 58 -23.74 -2.91 -4.22
N GLU A 59 -24.30 -1.71 -4.01
CA GLU A 59 -23.55 -0.45 -4.16
C GLU A 59 -22.38 -0.36 -3.17
N TRP A 60 -22.61 -0.74 -1.92
CA TRP A 60 -21.56 -0.78 -0.91
C TRP A 60 -20.45 -1.78 -1.28
N LYS A 61 -20.78 -2.98 -1.76
CA LYS A 61 -19.81 -3.98 -2.26
C LYS A 61 -18.98 -3.42 -3.41
N ALA A 62 -19.62 -2.73 -4.36
CA ALA A 62 -18.92 -2.09 -5.48
C ALA A 62 -17.95 -0.99 -5.00
N GLY A 63 -18.34 -0.20 -4.01
CA GLY A 63 -17.45 0.77 -3.35
C GLY A 63 -16.27 0.09 -2.66
N LEU A 64 -16.53 -1.00 -1.94
CA LEU A 64 -15.52 -1.78 -1.25
C LEU A 64 -14.46 -2.33 -2.22
N GLN A 65 -14.89 -2.89 -3.36
CA GLN A 65 -13.99 -3.40 -4.41
C GLN A 65 -13.06 -2.31 -4.97
N LYS A 66 -13.56 -1.07 -5.15
CA LYS A 66 -12.73 0.06 -5.58
C LYS A 66 -11.63 0.37 -4.58
N VAL A 67 -11.96 0.35 -3.29
CA VAL A 67 -10.97 0.56 -2.23
C VAL A 67 -9.95 -0.58 -2.23
N SER A 68 -10.37 -1.84 -2.38
CA SER A 68 -9.45 -2.97 -2.46
C SER A 68 -8.49 -2.85 -3.66
N ALA A 69 -8.98 -2.42 -4.83
CA ALA A 69 -8.15 -2.18 -6.00
C ALA A 69 -7.15 -1.02 -5.80
N ALA A 70 -7.56 0.05 -5.11
CA ALA A 70 -6.67 1.16 -4.77
C ALA A 70 -5.59 0.73 -3.77
N LEU A 71 -5.94 -0.07 -2.75
CA LEU A 71 -4.99 -0.63 -1.79
C LEU A 71 -3.94 -1.51 -2.47
N GLU A 72 -4.35 -2.33 -3.43
CA GLU A 72 -3.45 -3.16 -4.22
C GLU A 72 -2.50 -2.31 -5.08
N SER A 73 -3.01 -1.28 -5.75
CA SER A 73 -2.18 -0.36 -6.53
C SER A 73 -1.16 0.39 -5.68
N ILE A 74 -1.53 0.80 -4.46
CA ILE A 74 -0.59 1.47 -3.55
C ILE A 74 0.50 0.48 -3.11
N ARG A 75 0.16 -0.75 -2.73
CA ARG A 75 1.14 -1.78 -2.39
C ARG A 75 2.15 -1.99 -3.51
N ASP A 76 1.67 -2.12 -4.75
CA ASP A 76 2.54 -2.35 -5.90
C ASP A 76 3.44 -1.15 -6.18
N SER A 77 2.91 0.08 -6.07
CA SER A 77 3.70 1.31 -6.20
C SER A 77 4.76 1.44 -5.11
N MET A 78 4.47 1.00 -3.89
CA MET A 78 5.43 1.01 -2.79
C MET A 78 6.54 -0.01 -2.98
N ASN A 79 6.23 -1.20 -3.51
CA ASN A 79 7.25 -2.17 -3.88
C ASN A 79 8.15 -1.64 -5.01
N GLU A 80 7.58 -0.96 -6.00
CA GLU A 80 8.35 -0.31 -7.07
C GLU A 80 9.25 0.80 -6.53
N PHE A 81 8.73 1.65 -5.65
CA PHE A 81 9.49 2.69 -4.99
C PHE A 81 10.67 2.12 -4.19
N ALA A 82 10.45 1.06 -3.39
CA ALA A 82 11.51 0.39 -2.64
C ALA A 82 12.62 -0.13 -3.57
N ASN A 83 12.26 -0.76 -4.69
CA ASN A 83 13.23 -1.25 -5.68
C ASN A 83 14.04 -0.11 -6.34
N LEU A 84 13.38 1.00 -6.70
CA LEU A 84 14.04 2.16 -7.31
C LEU A 84 15.01 2.82 -6.34
N THR A 85 14.63 2.96 -5.08
CA THR A 85 15.48 3.51 -4.03
C THR A 85 16.72 2.63 -3.84
N GLN A 86 16.54 1.31 -3.72
CA GLN A 86 17.66 0.38 -3.59
C GLN A 86 18.63 0.45 -4.79
N SER A 87 18.11 0.48 -6.02
CA SER A 87 18.95 0.64 -7.22
C SER A 87 19.72 1.96 -7.24
N THR A 88 19.08 3.06 -6.81
CA THR A 88 19.71 4.38 -6.75
C THR A 88 20.81 4.41 -5.68
N GLU A 89 20.60 3.75 -4.55
CA GLU A 89 21.60 3.62 -3.49
C GLU A 89 22.80 2.80 -3.95
N ASP A 90 22.57 1.65 -4.61
CA ASP A 90 23.61 0.80 -5.17
C ASP A 90 24.43 1.55 -6.24
N ASP A 91 23.76 2.28 -7.14
CA ASP A 91 24.41 3.10 -8.16
C ASP A 91 25.25 4.22 -7.53
N ASN A 92 24.72 4.88 -6.50
CA ASN A 92 25.45 5.92 -5.76
C ASN A 92 26.68 5.35 -5.03
N ILE A 93 26.57 4.16 -4.43
CA ILE A 93 27.70 3.46 -3.80
C ILE A 93 28.74 3.09 -4.85
N MET A 94 28.33 2.54 -5.99
CA MET A 94 29.22 2.19 -7.09
C MET A 94 29.93 3.44 -7.65
N HIS A 95 29.20 4.53 -7.88
CA HIS A 95 29.78 5.80 -8.33
C HIS A 95 30.74 6.40 -7.29
N ALA A 96 30.40 6.33 -5.99
CA ALA A 96 31.28 6.79 -4.93
C ALA A 96 32.56 5.95 -4.81
N GLN A 97 32.49 4.64 -5.07
CA GLN A 97 33.65 3.74 -5.09
C GLN A 97 34.54 3.94 -6.32
N LEU A 98 33.97 4.35 -7.45
CA LEU A 98 34.69 4.63 -8.70
C LEU A 98 35.28 6.05 -8.76
N GLN A 99 34.90 6.96 -7.86
CA GLN A 99 35.55 8.25 -7.69
C GLN A 99 36.90 8.03 -6.98
N PRO A 100 38.06 8.24 -7.63
CA PRO A 100 39.33 8.22 -6.91
C PRO A 100 39.28 9.32 -5.84
N VAL A 101 39.62 8.97 -4.60
CA VAL A 101 39.85 9.93 -3.52
C VAL A 101 41.01 10.83 -3.96
N SER A 102 40.69 11.87 -4.71
CA SER A 102 41.61 12.94 -5.02
C SER A 102 41.69 13.77 -3.75
N THR A 103 42.64 13.44 -2.89
CA THR A 103 43.10 14.34 -1.84
C THR A 103 43.60 15.59 -2.54
N VAL A 104 42.72 16.56 -2.76
CA VAL A 104 43.12 17.91 -3.14
C VAL A 104 43.90 18.43 -1.95
N ALA A 105 45.24 18.36 -2.03
CA ALA A 105 46.09 19.03 -1.07
C ALA A 105 45.74 20.52 -1.16
N ALA A 106 45.09 21.03 -0.11
CA ALA A 106 44.78 22.44 -0.01
C ALA A 106 46.10 23.22 0.09
N SER A 107 46.61 23.73 -1.03
CA SER A 107 47.69 24.70 -1.04
C SER A 107 47.09 26.09 -0.87
N TRP A 108 46.83 26.48 0.38
CA TRP A 108 46.76 27.89 0.73
C TRP A 108 48.20 28.36 0.91
N THR A 109 48.77 28.92 -0.16
CA THR A 109 49.94 29.82 -0.09
C THR A 109 49.46 31.24 -0.22
#